data_AF-A0A942U747-F1
#
_entry.id   AF-A0A942U747-F1
#
_cell.length_a   1.000
_cell.length_b   1.000
_cell.length_c   1.000
_cell.angle_alpha   90.00
_cell.angle_beta   90.00
_cell.angle_gamma   90.00
#
_symmetry.space_group_name_H-M   'P 1'
#
loop_
_entity.id
_entity.type
_entity.pdbx_description
1 polymer ?
#
loop_
_entity_poly.entity_id
_entity_poly.type
_entity_poly.pdbx_seq_one_letter_code
_entity_poly.pdbx_strand_id
1 'polypeptide(L)'
;MMEQKNYFVEKKMILMLGEYNRFGKLCARVMAGTSAFLVDRAPLQVLDDTLTYIGFDLKGATTGAKVVLDRKAKCPIIVNPYLGICLFPTKSPKKADCIWFNPEHIEKTTAMGNKTIVELSNGYTMIIESKLAAFNDKIEKARQLIHLSTKRGKQPDTSSYEHTPPIDHQLTKEKSGKYNFDTLGNL
;
A
#
# COMPACT_ATOMS: atom_id res chain seq x y z
N MET A 1 14.82 -24.62 -3.34
CA MET A 1 13.83 -23.54 -3.18
C MET A 1 14.30 -22.37 -4.03
N MET A 2 13.47 -21.85 -4.93
CA MET A 2 13.86 -20.71 -5.77
C MET A 2 13.99 -19.45 -4.88
N GLU A 3 15.20 -18.91 -4.81
CA GLU A 3 15.50 -17.62 -4.17
C GLU A 3 15.59 -16.54 -5.26
N GLN A 4 14.75 -15.52 -5.15
CA GLN A 4 14.77 -14.36 -6.04
C GLN A 4 15.54 -13.23 -5.36
N LYS A 5 16.38 -12.52 -6.12
CA LYS A 5 17.12 -11.37 -5.59
C LYS A 5 16.16 -10.23 -5.21
N ASN A 6 15.22 -9.93 -6.11
CA ASN A 6 14.25 -8.84 -5.96
C ASN A 6 12.86 -9.34 -6.34
N TYR A 7 11.84 -8.69 -5.79
CA TYR A 7 10.44 -8.90 -6.12
C TYR A 7 9.67 -7.60 -5.88
N PHE A 8 8.75 -7.27 -6.79
CA PHE A 8 7.84 -6.15 -6.61
C PHE A 8 6.43 -6.69 -6.35
N VAL A 9 5.73 -6.12 -5.37
CA VAL A 9 4.36 -6.54 -5.06
C VAL A 9 3.46 -6.26 -6.27
N GLU A 10 2.83 -7.32 -6.75
CA GLU A 10 1.93 -7.34 -7.91
C GLU A 10 0.56 -7.90 -7.52
N LYS A 11 -0.42 -7.79 -8.44
CA LYS A 11 -1.81 -8.17 -8.15
C LYS A 11 -1.97 -9.60 -7.64
N LYS A 12 -1.22 -10.56 -8.19
CA LYS A 12 -1.32 -11.98 -7.79
C LYS A 12 -0.73 -12.30 -6.42
N MET A 13 -0.08 -11.34 -5.75
CA MET A 13 0.47 -11.54 -4.42
C MET A 13 -0.66 -11.75 -3.42
N ILE A 14 -0.68 -12.91 -2.77
CA ILE A 14 -1.68 -13.29 -1.77
C ILE A 14 -1.23 -12.83 -0.39
N LEU A 15 0.02 -13.17 -0.03
CA LEU A 15 0.61 -12.80 1.25
C LEU A 15 2.14 -12.84 1.24
N MET A 16 2.72 -12.18 2.25
CA MET A 16 4.15 -12.16 2.51
C MET A 16 4.44 -12.16 4.00
N LEU A 17 5.47 -12.88 4.42
CA LEU A 17 5.93 -12.93 5.81
C LEU A 17 7.45 -13.04 5.87
N GLY A 18 8.02 -12.76 7.04
CA GLY A 18 9.44 -12.95 7.27
C GLY A 18 9.79 -14.42 7.49
N GLU A 19 10.90 -14.84 6.89
CA GLU A 19 11.49 -16.16 7.09
C GLU A 19 13.01 -16.01 7.18
N TYR A 20 13.62 -16.58 8.22
CA TYR A 20 15.08 -16.58 8.33
C TYR A 20 15.67 -17.68 7.46
N ASN A 21 16.60 -17.31 6.57
CA ASN A 21 17.32 -18.32 5.80
C ASN A 21 18.34 -19.06 6.67
N ARG A 22 19.02 -20.05 6.08
CA ARG A 22 20.05 -20.87 6.78
C ARG A 22 21.23 -20.07 7.37
N PHE A 23 21.42 -18.82 6.95
CA PHE A 23 22.48 -17.93 7.44
C PHE A 23 21.96 -16.92 8.48
N GLY A 24 20.70 -17.04 8.93
CA GLY A 24 20.10 -16.12 9.88
C GLY A 24 19.71 -14.76 9.31
N LYS A 25 19.75 -14.58 7.98
CA LYS A 25 19.26 -13.36 7.32
C LYS A 25 17.74 -13.42 7.19
N LEU A 26 17.05 -12.36 7.64
CA LEU A 26 15.61 -12.21 7.46
C LEU A 26 15.28 -11.94 5.99
N CYS A 27 14.58 -12.89 5.38
CA CYS A 27 14.12 -12.86 4.00
C CYS A 27 12.59 -12.79 3.96
N ALA A 28 12.01 -12.53 2.79
CA ALA A 28 10.56 -12.49 2.61
C ALA A 28 10.10 -13.77 1.92
N ARG A 29 9.27 -14.55 2.61
CA ARG A 29 8.47 -15.61 2.00
C ARG A 29 7.26 -14.96 1.34
N VAL A 30 7.12 -15.13 0.04
CA VAL A 30 5.98 -14.62 -0.73
C VAL A 30 5.17 -15.78 -1.28
N MET A 31 3.85 -15.67 -1.18
CA MET A 31 2.90 -16.52 -1.89
C MET A 31 2.17 -15.67 -2.93
N ALA A 32 2.29 -16.04 -4.20
CA ALA A 32 1.71 -15.32 -5.33
C ALA A 32 1.08 -16.31 -6.32
N GLY A 33 -0.24 -16.24 -6.49
CA GLY A 33 -1.01 -17.23 -7.23
C GLY A 33 -0.78 -18.66 -6.68
N THR A 34 -0.29 -19.55 -7.53
CA THR A 34 0.04 -20.94 -7.20
C THR A 34 1.48 -21.15 -6.75
N SER A 35 2.29 -20.08 -6.72
CA SER A 35 3.72 -20.16 -6.42
C SER A 35 4.05 -19.61 -5.02
N ALA A 36 5.03 -20.22 -4.37
CA ALA A 36 5.65 -19.69 -3.16
C ALA A 36 7.17 -19.70 -3.30
N PHE A 37 7.82 -18.59 -2.96
CA PHE A 37 9.26 -18.41 -3.14
C PHE A 37 9.84 -17.48 -2.07
N LEU A 38 11.16 -17.51 -1.93
CA LEU A 38 11.88 -16.67 -0.99
C LEU A 38 12.52 -15.51 -1.76
N VAL A 39 12.45 -14.32 -1.19
CA VAL A 39 13.10 -13.12 -1.72
C VAL A 39 14.21 -12.74 -0.75
N ASP A 40 15.41 -12.45 -1.26
CA ASP A 40 16.60 -12.12 -0.47
C ASP A 40 16.57 -10.69 0.14
N ARG A 41 15.38 -10.27 0.57
CA ARG A 41 15.01 -8.97 1.14
C ARG A 41 14.00 -9.21 2.26
N ALA A 42 14.07 -8.45 3.35
CA ALA A 42 13.07 -8.52 4.41
C ALA A 42 11.71 -8.00 3.92
N PRO A 43 10.57 -8.41 4.51
CA PRO A 43 9.24 -7.97 4.06
C PRO A 43 9.08 -6.46 3.94
N LEU A 44 9.60 -5.69 4.91
CA LEU A 44 9.55 -4.23 4.86
C LEU A 44 10.41 -3.64 3.73
N GLN A 45 11.53 -4.28 3.39
CA GLN A 45 12.37 -3.87 2.26
C GLN A 45 11.65 -4.15 0.94
N VAL A 46 10.95 -5.29 0.80
CA VAL A 46 10.15 -5.58 -0.39
C VAL A 46 9.05 -4.53 -0.60
N LEU A 47 8.38 -4.11 0.48
CA LEU A 47 7.35 -3.06 0.40
C LEU A 47 7.95 -1.71 0.01
N ASP A 48 9.06 -1.33 0.62
CA ASP A 48 9.73 -0.06 0.35
C ASP A 48 10.35 -0.02 -1.06
N ASP A 49 11.00 -1.11 -1.49
CA ASP A 49 11.50 -1.29 -2.86
C ASP A 49 10.36 -1.15 -3.88
N THR A 50 9.20 -1.76 -3.61
CA THR A 50 8.02 -1.66 -4.50
C THR A 50 7.47 -0.25 -4.57
N LEU A 51 7.30 0.41 -3.42
CA LEU A 51 6.81 1.78 -3.37
C LEU A 51 7.77 2.73 -4.08
N THR A 52 9.08 2.60 -3.82
CA THR A 52 10.13 3.41 -4.43
C THR A 52 10.14 3.27 -5.94
N TYR A 53 10.01 2.04 -6.44
CA TYR A 53 9.92 1.78 -7.88
C TYR A 53 8.74 2.51 -8.55
N ILE A 54 7.62 2.65 -7.84
CA ILE A 54 6.40 3.31 -8.36
C ILE A 54 6.45 4.84 -8.16
N GLY A 55 7.42 5.36 -7.40
CA GLY A 55 7.58 6.80 -7.11
C GLY A 55 7.01 7.23 -5.75
N PHE A 56 6.82 6.30 -4.82
CA PHE A 56 6.40 6.55 -3.44
C PHE A 56 7.47 6.06 -2.45
N ASP A 57 7.23 6.18 -1.14
CA ASP A 57 8.04 5.53 -0.11
C ASP A 57 7.16 4.94 0.99
N LEU A 58 7.71 3.99 1.76
CA LEU A 58 6.96 3.31 2.83
C LEU A 58 6.50 4.27 3.95
N LYS A 59 7.26 5.32 4.24
CA LYS A 59 6.96 6.28 5.31
C LYS A 59 5.75 7.13 4.95
N GLY A 60 5.69 7.63 3.72
CA GLY A 60 4.62 8.40 3.12
C GLY A 60 3.36 7.56 3.02
N ALA A 61 3.45 6.34 2.47
CA ALA A 61 2.32 5.40 2.41
C ALA A 61 1.73 5.12 3.80
N THR A 62 2.60 4.88 4.80
CA THR A 62 2.18 4.65 6.19
C THR A 62 1.53 5.90 6.81
N THR A 63 2.10 7.08 6.57
CA THR A 63 1.58 8.34 7.12
C THR A 63 0.25 8.71 6.49
N GLY A 64 0.13 8.60 5.16
CA GLY A 64 -1.12 8.80 4.43
C GLY A 64 -2.21 7.87 4.93
N ALA A 65 -1.91 6.58 5.10
CA ALA A 65 -2.87 5.62 5.63
C ALA A 65 -3.40 5.98 7.03
N LYS A 66 -2.53 6.50 7.91
CA LYS A 66 -2.93 6.97 9.25
C LYS A 66 -3.88 8.16 9.17
N VAL A 67 -3.61 9.12 8.28
CA VAL A 67 -4.45 10.30 8.06
C VAL A 67 -5.79 9.92 7.43
N VAL A 68 -5.79 8.99 6.48
CA VAL A 68 -7.03 8.55 5.81
C VAL A 68 -7.94 7.79 6.77
N LEU A 69 -7.38 6.93 7.61
CA LEU A 69 -8.15 6.09 8.53
C LEU A 69 -8.36 6.69 9.93
N ASP A 70 -7.78 7.87 10.21
CA ASP A 70 -7.72 8.48 11.55
C ASP A 70 -7.21 7.52 12.64
N ARG A 71 -6.02 6.92 12.41
CA ARG A 71 -5.44 5.93 13.33
C ARG A 71 -3.95 6.12 13.57
N LYS A 72 -3.50 5.64 14.73
CA LYS A 72 -2.12 5.82 15.22
C LYS A 72 -1.16 4.66 14.88
N ALA A 73 -1.66 3.42 14.68
CA ALA A 73 -0.80 2.25 14.51
C ALA A 73 -1.45 1.08 13.73
N LYS A 74 -0.60 0.15 13.25
CA LYS A 74 -0.96 -1.11 12.54
C LYS A 74 -1.91 -0.87 11.36
N CYS A 75 -1.64 0.19 10.61
CA CYS A 75 -2.46 0.54 9.45
C CYS A 75 -2.11 -0.35 8.26
N PRO A 76 -3.09 -0.67 7.41
CA PRO A 76 -2.82 -1.11 6.06
C PRO A 76 -2.05 -0.04 5.28
N ILE A 77 -1.43 -0.42 4.16
CA ILE A 77 -0.75 0.50 3.24
C ILE A 77 -1.21 0.23 1.82
N ILE A 78 -1.44 1.28 1.04
CA ILE A 78 -1.60 1.15 -0.40
C ILE A 78 -0.19 1.01 -0.99
N VAL A 79 0.10 -0.15 -1.57
CA VAL A 79 1.41 -0.47 -2.16
C VAL A 79 1.47 -0.06 -3.62
N ASN A 80 0.34 -0.14 -4.33
CA ASN A 80 0.24 0.35 -5.70
C ASN A 80 -1.14 0.99 -5.91
N PRO A 81 -1.26 2.33 -5.91
CA PRO A 81 -2.55 3.00 -6.07
C PRO A 81 -3.14 2.83 -7.47
N TYR A 82 -2.29 2.70 -8.50
CA TYR A 82 -2.73 2.51 -9.88
C TYR A 82 -3.36 1.13 -10.12
N LEU A 83 -2.90 0.13 -9.38
CA LEU A 83 -3.43 -1.24 -9.44
C LEU A 83 -4.43 -1.54 -8.33
N GLY A 84 -4.67 -0.61 -7.40
CA GLY A 84 -5.55 -0.82 -6.24
C GLY A 84 -4.97 -1.78 -5.18
N ILE A 85 -3.66 -2.06 -5.21
CA ILE A 85 -3.05 -3.04 -4.30
C ILE A 85 -2.86 -2.41 -2.93
N CYS A 86 -3.51 -2.97 -1.92
CA CYS A 86 -3.36 -2.59 -0.52
C CYS A 86 -3.01 -3.82 0.30
N LEU A 87 -2.08 -3.69 1.24
CA LEU A 87 -1.71 -4.78 2.13
C LEU A 87 -1.96 -4.39 3.59
N PHE A 88 -2.37 -5.35 4.41
CA PHE A 88 -2.52 -5.14 5.85
C PHE A 88 -1.67 -6.10 6.67
N PRO A 89 -1.07 -5.62 7.78
CA PRO A 89 -0.24 -6.47 8.62
C PRO A 89 -1.07 -7.18 9.70
N THR A 90 -0.78 -8.45 9.99
CA THR A 90 -1.44 -9.17 11.10
C THR A 90 -1.05 -8.67 12.48
N LYS A 91 0.17 -8.14 12.62
CA LYS A 91 0.73 -7.61 13.87
C LYS A 91 1.66 -6.44 13.58
N SER A 92 2.58 -6.11 14.49
CA SER A 92 3.54 -5.04 14.24
C SER A 92 4.46 -5.42 13.07
N PRO A 93 4.62 -4.55 12.04
CA PRO A 93 5.54 -4.83 10.92
C PRO A 93 7.00 -5.05 11.32
N LYS A 94 7.39 -4.63 12.52
CA LYS A 94 8.73 -4.86 13.08
C LYS A 94 8.96 -6.30 13.54
N LYS A 95 7.91 -7.12 13.64
CA LYS A 95 8.00 -8.52 14.03
C LYS A 95 8.24 -9.37 12.78
N ALA A 96 9.23 -10.27 12.83
CA ALA A 96 9.58 -11.13 11.70
C ALA A 96 8.42 -12.04 11.25
N ASP A 97 7.61 -12.50 12.21
CA ASP A 97 6.41 -13.32 11.98
C ASP A 97 5.15 -12.48 11.64
N CYS A 98 5.33 -11.21 11.28
CA CYS A 98 4.24 -10.39 10.74
C CYS A 98 3.93 -10.83 9.31
N ILE A 99 2.66 -11.11 9.07
CA ILE A 99 2.14 -11.47 7.76
C ILE A 99 1.46 -10.24 7.17
N TRP A 100 1.82 -9.89 5.95
CA TRP A 100 1.15 -8.91 5.12
C TRP A 100 0.22 -9.65 4.16
N PHE A 101 -1.07 -9.37 4.26
CA PHE A 101 -2.09 -9.95 3.39
C PHE A 101 -2.57 -8.96 2.35
N ASN A 102 -2.83 -9.45 1.14
CA ASN A 102 -3.70 -8.77 0.19
C ASN A 102 -5.17 -9.12 0.50
N PRO A 103 -6.03 -8.16 0.88
CA PRO A 103 -7.43 -8.42 1.23
C PRO A 103 -8.28 -8.88 0.03
N GLU A 104 -7.81 -8.71 -1.21
CA GLU A 104 -8.48 -9.21 -2.41
C GLU A 104 -8.36 -10.73 -2.56
N HIS A 105 -7.40 -11.35 -1.89
CA HIS A 105 -7.15 -12.80 -1.97
C HIS A 105 -7.66 -13.58 -0.77
N ILE A 106 -8.47 -12.95 0.10
CA ILE A 106 -9.14 -13.60 1.22
C ILE A 106 -10.60 -13.84 0.83
N GLU A 107 -10.93 -15.11 0.63
CA GLU A 107 -12.28 -15.54 0.22
C GLU A 107 -13.23 -15.62 1.42
N LYS A 108 -12.75 -16.24 2.50
CA LYS A 108 -13.59 -16.50 3.67
C LYS A 108 -12.76 -16.59 4.95
N THR A 109 -13.36 -16.15 6.05
CA THR A 109 -12.80 -16.28 7.39
C THR A 109 -13.77 -16.96 8.32
N THR A 110 -13.28 -17.94 9.08
CA THR A 110 -14.09 -18.74 10.02
C THR A 110 -13.42 -18.74 11.40
N ALA A 111 -14.21 -18.63 12.46
CA ALA A 111 -13.70 -18.69 13.83
C ALA A 111 -13.26 -20.11 14.19
N MET A 112 -12.12 -20.24 14.88
CA MET A 112 -11.66 -21.49 15.47
C MET A 112 -11.11 -21.19 16.87
N GLY A 113 -12.00 -21.09 17.86
CA GLY A 113 -11.66 -20.64 19.21
C GLY A 113 -11.08 -19.23 19.21
N ASN A 114 -9.85 -19.07 19.73
CA ASN A 114 -9.11 -17.80 19.71
C ASN A 114 -8.32 -17.55 18.41
N LYS A 115 -8.51 -18.41 17.39
CA LYS A 115 -7.84 -18.36 16.10
C LYS A 115 -8.84 -18.10 14.98
N THR A 116 -8.33 -17.79 13.81
CA THR A 116 -9.10 -17.59 12.58
C THR A 116 -8.58 -18.51 11.49
N ILE A 117 -9.45 -19.29 10.87
CA ILE A 117 -9.16 -19.98 9.62
C ILE A 117 -9.42 -19.00 8.48
N VAL A 118 -8.45 -18.84 7.59
CA VAL A 118 -8.49 -17.95 6.44
C VAL A 118 -8.41 -18.81 5.18
N GLU A 119 -9.46 -18.80 4.37
CA GLU A 119 -9.52 -19.43 3.05
C GLU A 119 -8.99 -18.43 2.01
N LEU A 120 -7.96 -18.82 1.26
CA LEU A 120 -7.27 -17.98 0.28
C LEU A 120 -7.77 -18.27 -1.14
N SER A 121 -7.70 -17.28 -2.02
CA SER A 121 -8.13 -17.38 -3.43
C SER A 121 -7.45 -18.48 -4.26
N ASN A 122 -6.32 -19.03 -3.79
CA ASN A 122 -5.64 -20.15 -4.42
C ASN A 122 -6.05 -21.52 -3.85
N GLY A 123 -7.11 -21.57 -3.05
CA GLY A 123 -7.67 -22.78 -2.45
C GLY A 123 -6.97 -23.26 -1.18
N TYR A 124 -5.85 -22.65 -0.80
CA TYR A 124 -5.18 -22.98 0.46
C TYR A 124 -5.89 -22.32 1.65
N THR A 125 -5.73 -22.94 2.81
CA THR A 125 -6.20 -22.38 4.08
C THR A 125 -5.04 -22.12 5.03
N MET A 126 -5.19 -21.12 5.89
CA MET A 126 -4.22 -20.83 6.94
C MET A 126 -4.89 -20.50 8.26
N ILE A 127 -4.24 -20.88 9.36
CA ILE A 127 -4.68 -20.56 10.71
C ILE A 127 -3.89 -19.36 11.23
N ILE A 128 -4.60 -18.32 11.64
CA ILE A 128 -4.03 -17.10 12.20
C ILE A 128 -4.36 -17.03 13.70
N GLU A 129 -3.34 -16.78 14.51
CA GLU A 129 -3.43 -16.54 15.96
C GLU A 129 -4.06 -15.16 16.26
N SER A 130 -5.34 -15.02 15.92
CA SER A 130 -6.17 -13.85 16.17
C SER A 130 -7.62 -14.27 16.24
N LYS A 131 -8.39 -13.63 17.12
CA LYS A 131 -9.86 -13.73 17.10
C LYS A 131 -10.40 -13.24 15.75
N LEU A 132 -11.47 -13.89 15.27
CA LEU A 132 -12.12 -13.60 13.99
C LEU A 132 -12.42 -12.12 13.81
N ALA A 133 -13.12 -11.50 14.77
CA ALA A 133 -13.49 -10.10 14.73
C ALA A 133 -12.26 -9.18 14.56
N ALA A 134 -11.19 -9.45 15.30
CA ALA A 134 -9.96 -8.66 15.25
C ALA A 134 -9.18 -8.87 13.94
N PHE A 135 -9.34 -10.01 13.25
CA PHE A 135 -8.75 -10.23 11.93
C PHE A 135 -9.57 -9.53 10.85
N ASN A 136 -10.89 -9.71 10.86
CA ASN A 136 -11.81 -9.08 9.90
C ASN A 136 -11.78 -7.55 9.97
N ASP A 137 -11.64 -6.97 11.16
CA ASP A 137 -11.42 -5.53 11.33
C ASP A 137 -10.18 -5.02 10.58
N LYS A 138 -9.13 -5.83 10.41
CA LYS A 138 -7.96 -5.45 9.60
C LYS A 138 -8.24 -5.52 8.10
N ILE A 139 -8.99 -6.53 7.65
CA ILE A 139 -9.44 -6.65 6.26
C ILE A 139 -10.28 -5.42 5.90
N GLU A 140 -11.27 -5.10 6.74
CA GLU A 140 -12.18 -3.99 6.50
C GLU A 140 -11.44 -2.66 6.43
N LYS A 141 -10.48 -2.42 7.32
CA LYS A 141 -9.62 -1.22 7.26
C LYS A 141 -8.82 -1.13 5.96
N ALA A 142 -8.32 -2.25 5.45
CA ALA A 142 -7.57 -2.27 4.19
C ALA A 142 -8.46 -1.87 3.01
N ARG A 143 -9.69 -2.40 2.96
CA ARG A 143 -10.70 -2.06 1.96
C ARG A 143 -11.15 -0.60 2.09
N GLN A 144 -11.40 -0.16 3.32
CA GLN A 144 -11.77 1.22 3.63
C GLN A 144 -10.67 2.21 3.21
N LEU A 145 -9.39 1.89 3.42
CA LEU A 145 -8.28 2.72 3.01
C LEU A 145 -8.26 2.93 1.49
N ILE A 146 -8.38 1.87 0.69
CA ILE A 146 -8.46 1.97 -0.77
C ILE A 146 -9.66 2.84 -1.16
N HIS A 147 -10.85 2.51 -0.65
CA HIS A 147 -12.09 3.20 -1.00
C HIS A 147 -12.02 4.71 -0.72
N LEU A 148 -11.58 5.10 0.47
CA LEU A 148 -11.45 6.50 0.85
C LEU A 148 -10.36 7.21 0.03
N SER A 149 -9.24 6.55 -0.25
CA SER A 149 -8.16 7.14 -1.05
C SER A 149 -8.60 7.36 -2.49
N THR A 150 -9.30 6.41 -3.10
CA THR A 150 -9.88 6.55 -4.44
C THR A 150 -10.90 7.69 -4.51
N LYS A 151 -11.75 7.84 -3.47
CA LYS A 151 -12.66 8.99 -3.38
C LYS A 151 -11.91 10.33 -3.27
N ARG A 152 -10.87 10.39 -2.44
CA ARG A 152 -10.05 11.61 -2.26
C ARG A 152 -9.25 11.98 -3.50
N GLY A 153 -8.80 10.99 -4.30
CA GLY A 153 -8.11 11.21 -5.57
C GLY A 153 -9.00 11.85 -6.64
N LYS A 154 -10.33 11.74 -6.52
CA LYS A 154 -11.30 12.49 -7.33
C LYS A 154 -11.54 13.86 -6.71
N GLN A 155 -10.48 14.66 -6.55
CA GLN A 155 -10.64 16.03 -6.07
C GLN A 155 -11.63 16.76 -7.00
N PRO A 156 -12.62 17.50 -6.44
CA PRO A 156 -13.47 18.32 -7.28
C PRO A 156 -12.58 19.32 -8.02
N ASP A 157 -12.77 19.40 -9.34
CA ASP A 157 -12.11 20.39 -10.16
C ASP A 157 -12.49 21.76 -9.60
N THR A 158 -11.53 22.48 -9.01
CA THR A 158 -11.81 23.77 -8.35
C THR A 158 -11.85 24.90 -9.38
N SER A 159 -11.77 24.55 -10.66
CA SER A 159 -11.43 25.43 -11.77
C SER A 159 -12.21 25.06 -13.03
N SER A 160 -13.39 25.65 -13.22
CA SER A 160 -13.93 25.86 -14.56
C SER A 160 -13.27 27.12 -15.15
N TYR A 161 -11.99 27.04 -15.51
CA TYR A 161 -11.33 28.13 -16.24
C TYR A 161 -11.55 27.95 -17.74
N GLU A 162 -12.74 28.31 -18.23
CA GLU A 162 -12.90 28.70 -19.64
C GLU A 162 -12.44 30.15 -19.79
N HIS A 163 -11.13 30.38 -19.66
CA HIS A 163 -10.51 31.59 -20.16
C HIS A 163 -9.54 31.18 -21.25
N THR A 164 -9.86 31.54 -22.50
CA THR A 164 -8.85 31.61 -23.56
C THR A 164 -7.71 32.47 -23.04
N PRO A 165 -6.47 31.94 -22.90
CA PRO A 165 -5.36 32.74 -22.43
C PRO A 165 -5.17 33.92 -23.38
N PRO A 166 -5.00 35.17 -22.88
CA PRO A 166 -4.64 36.29 -23.73
C PRO A 166 -3.36 35.95 -24.49
N ILE A 167 -3.40 36.06 -25.82
CA ILE A 167 -2.31 35.62 -26.73
C ILE A 167 -0.98 36.33 -26.43
N ASP A 168 -1.00 37.47 -25.72
CA ASP A 168 0.16 38.35 -25.51
C ASP A 168 0.66 38.49 -24.06
N HIS A 169 0.19 37.67 -23.10
CA HIS A 169 0.70 37.74 -21.71
C HIS A 169 1.88 36.77 -21.48
N GLN A 170 3.12 37.25 -21.63
CA GLN A 170 4.31 36.49 -21.25
C GLN A 170 4.65 36.64 -19.76
N LEU A 171 4.95 35.52 -19.12
CA LEU A 171 5.55 35.52 -17.79
C LEU A 171 7.04 35.85 -17.91
N THR A 172 7.43 37.03 -17.45
CA THR A 172 8.81 37.51 -17.47
C THR A 172 9.34 37.70 -16.05
N LYS A 173 10.63 37.41 -15.88
CA LYS A 173 11.33 37.60 -14.61
C LYS A 173 11.81 39.05 -14.53
N GLU A 174 11.25 39.80 -13.60
CA GLU A 174 11.65 41.16 -13.34
C GLU A 174 13.06 41.22 -12.73
N LYS A 175 13.66 42.42 -12.76
CA LYS A 175 14.94 42.69 -12.10
C LYS A 175 14.89 42.45 -10.59
N SER A 176 13.70 42.46 -9.99
CA SER A 176 13.44 42.10 -8.59
C SER A 176 13.59 40.60 -8.30
N GLY A 177 13.70 39.77 -9.35
CA GLY A 177 13.73 38.31 -9.26
C GLY A 177 12.34 37.66 -9.20
N LYS A 178 11.27 38.45 -9.08
CA LYS A 178 9.88 38.00 -9.14
C LYS A 178 9.42 37.86 -10.58
N TYR A 179 8.43 37.00 -10.81
CA TYR A 179 7.71 36.94 -12.07
C TYR A 179 6.49 37.85 -11.98
N ASN A 180 6.07 38.41 -13.12
CA ASN A 180 4.90 39.28 -13.26
C ASN A 180 3.55 38.55 -13.10
N PHE A 181 3.40 37.64 -12.13
CA PHE A 181 2.13 36.97 -11.86
C PHE A 181 1.00 37.95 -11.52
N ASP A 182 1.34 39.11 -10.94
CA ASP A 182 0.38 40.15 -10.59
C ASP A 182 -0.28 40.79 -11.82
N THR A 183 0.29 40.64 -13.04
CA THR A 183 -0.32 41.13 -14.28
C THR A 183 -1.37 40.16 -14.84
N LEU A 184 -1.48 38.94 -14.31
CA LEU A 184 -2.43 37.93 -14.79
C LEU A 184 -3.89 38.17 -14.35
N GLY A 185 -4.15 39.17 -13.49
CA GLY A 185 -5.47 39.39 -12.87
C GLY A 185 -6.11 40.76 -13.11
N ASN A 186 -5.53 41.63 -13.94
CA ASN A 186 -6.13 42.93 -14.30
C ASN A 186 -7.03 42.81 -15.55
N LEU A 187 -8.04 41.93 -15.49
CA LEU A 187 -9.17 41.86 -16.43
C LEU A 187 -10.48 41.92 -15.65
#